data_AF-A0A7I8DHY3-F1
#
_entry.id   AF-A0A7I8DHY3-F1
#
_cell.length_a   1.000
_cell.length_b   1.000
_cell.length_c   1.000
_cell.angle_alpha   90.00
_cell.angle_beta   90.00
_cell.angle_gamma   90.00
#
_symmetry.space_group_name_H-M   'P 1'
#
loop_
_entity.id
_entity.type
_entity.pdbx_description
1 polymer ?
#
loop_
_entity_poly.entity_id
_entity_poly.type
_entity_poly.pdbx_seq_one_letter_code
_entity_poly.pdbx_strand_id
1 'polypeptide(L)'
;MARGFVRKIDDLGRIVIPIELRRSAEIMNRDALDMYLVNGTMTLSKGKGRKLDKLGRYTIPMEVRRTQSWDIGQALDIYMEGKEVCIRRYGCEWCDETEDLIEVNGHKLCHACAEKVGAAIIEA
;
A
#
# COMPACT_ATOMS: atom_id res chain seq x y z
N MET A 1 -6.88 -15.71 4.03
CA MET A 1 -6.43 -14.36 3.60
C MET A 1 -5.68 -14.52 2.29
N ALA A 2 -6.09 -13.84 1.22
CA ALA A 2 -5.33 -13.86 -0.02
C ALA A 2 -3.95 -13.25 0.24
N ARG A 3 -2.88 -14.03 0.04
CA ARG A 3 -1.50 -13.53 0.13
C ARG A 3 -1.31 -12.49 -0.97
N GLY A 4 -1.21 -11.21 -0.61
CA GLY A 4 -0.82 -10.16 -1.52
C GLY A 4 0.65 -10.29 -1.93
N PHE A 5 1.07 -9.45 -2.87
CA PHE A 5 2.44 -9.34 -3.32
C PHE A 5 3.14 -8.23 -2.56
N VAL A 6 4.29 -8.55 -1.94
CA VAL A 6 5.10 -7.54 -1.27
C VAL A 6 6.07 -6.90 -2.27
N ARG A 7 6.09 -5.56 -2.31
CA ARG A 7 7.03 -4.76 -3.10
C ARG A 7 7.55 -3.60 -2.29
N LYS A 8 8.84 -3.30 -2.46
CA LYS A 8 9.46 -2.12 -1.84
C LYS A 8 9.36 -0.92 -2.76
N ILE A 9 9.23 0.27 -2.17
CA ILE A 9 9.36 1.54 -2.89
C ILE A 9 10.82 1.70 -3.34
N ASP A 10 11.02 1.96 -4.64
CA ASP A 10 12.36 2.21 -5.20
C ASP A 10 12.88 3.62 -4.87
N ASP A 11 14.14 3.90 -5.21
CA ASP A 11 14.82 5.18 -4.91
C ASP A 11 14.15 6.41 -5.54
N LEU A 12 13.22 6.21 -6.50
CA LEU A 12 12.47 7.28 -7.15
C LEU A 12 11.02 7.39 -6.64
N GLY A 13 10.64 6.63 -5.61
CA GLY A 13 9.28 6.64 -5.07
C GLY A 13 8.28 5.85 -5.92
N ARG A 14 8.72 4.87 -6.70
CA ARG A 14 7.86 4.02 -7.53
C ARG A 14 7.72 2.63 -6.95
N ILE A 15 6.65 1.95 -7.35
CA ILE A 15 6.44 0.52 -7.09
C ILE A 15 6.14 -0.22 -8.38
N VAL A 16 6.54 -1.48 -8.46
CA VAL A 16 6.17 -2.37 -9.57
C VAL A 16 4.84 -3.02 -9.26
N ILE A 17 3.84 -2.87 -10.12
CA ILE A 17 2.60 -3.67 -10.01
C ILE A 17 2.85 -5.03 -10.68
N PRO A 18 2.76 -6.15 -9.92
CA PRO A 18 2.93 -7.49 -10.46
C PRO A 18 2.07 -7.73 -11.70
N ILE A 19 2.60 -8.50 -12.66
CA ILE A 19 1.93 -8.71 -13.95
C ILE A 19 0.60 -9.46 -13.78
N GLU A 20 0.52 -10.32 -12.77
CA GLU A 20 -0.66 -11.07 -12.38
C GLU A 20 -1.80 -10.13 -11.99
N LEU A 21 -1.55 -9.17 -11.09
CA LEU A 21 -2.56 -8.19 -10.67
C LEU A 21 -2.96 -7.26 -11.81
N ARG A 22 -1.99 -6.84 -12.64
CA ARG A 22 -2.28 -6.02 -13.83
C ARG A 22 -3.20 -6.72 -14.83
N ARG A 23 -2.96 -8.01 -15.09
CA ARG A 23 -3.83 -8.81 -15.97
C ARG A 23 -5.24 -8.92 -15.40
N SER A 24 -5.36 -9.20 -14.11
CA SER A 24 -6.66 -9.29 -13.43
C SER A 24 -7.43 -7.97 -13.43
N ALA A 25 -6.72 -6.84 -13.34
CA ALA A 25 -7.29 -5.50 -13.38
C ALA A 25 -7.49 -4.95 -14.82
N GLU A 26 -7.15 -5.74 -15.86
CA GLU A 26 -7.19 -5.30 -17.27
C GLU A 26 -6.32 -4.05 -17.56
N ILE A 27 -5.23 -3.91 -16.81
CA ILE A 27 -4.26 -2.83 -16.90
C ILE A 27 -3.09 -3.24 -17.80
N MET A 28 -2.93 -2.55 -18.93
CA MET A 28 -1.84 -2.76 -19.87
C MET A 28 -0.70 -1.74 -19.68
N ASN A 29 0.44 -1.98 -20.32
CA ASN A 29 1.56 -1.05 -20.28
C ASN A 29 1.12 0.32 -20.86
N ARG A 30 1.51 1.41 -20.18
CA ARG A 30 1.13 2.80 -20.50
C ARG A 30 -0.34 3.18 -20.30
N ASP A 31 -1.16 2.29 -19.75
CA ASP A 31 -2.52 2.67 -19.33
C ASP A 31 -2.44 3.73 -18.23
N ALA A 32 -3.37 4.67 -18.28
CA ALA A 32 -3.58 5.67 -17.25
C ALA A 32 -4.39 5.06 -16.11
N LEU A 33 -3.98 5.33 -14.87
CA LEU A 33 -4.63 4.84 -13.68
C LEU A 33 -5.15 6.02 -12.87
N ASP A 34 -6.42 5.93 -12.49
CA ASP A 34 -6.99 6.77 -11.45
C ASP A 34 -6.57 6.21 -10.10
N MET A 35 -6.44 7.11 -9.12
CA MET A 35 -5.94 6.80 -7.78
C MET A 35 -6.80 7.51 -6.75
N TYR A 36 -7.15 6.80 -5.69
CA TYR A 36 -7.71 7.38 -4.48
C TYR A 36 -7.09 6.74 -3.23
N LEU A 37 -7.23 7.42 -2.10
CA LEU A 37 -6.68 6.99 -0.81
C LEU A 37 -7.83 6.94 0.20
N VAL A 38 -8.07 5.78 0.79
CA VAL A 38 -9.09 5.56 1.81
C VAL A 38 -8.50 4.71 2.93
N ASN A 39 -8.60 5.17 4.17
CA ASN A 39 -8.12 4.45 5.37
C ASN A 39 -6.70 3.89 5.22
N GLY A 40 -5.78 4.72 4.71
CA GLY A 40 -4.37 4.35 4.49
C GLY A 40 -4.12 3.35 3.34
N THR A 41 -5.15 2.95 2.61
CA THR A 41 -5.04 2.11 1.43
C THR A 41 -5.15 2.97 0.17
N MET A 42 -4.11 2.92 -0.66
CA MET A 42 -4.09 3.53 -1.98
C MET A 42 -4.65 2.54 -2.99
N THR A 43 -5.70 2.92 -3.69
CA THR A 43 -6.35 2.07 -4.70
C THR A 43 -6.14 2.63 -6.09
N LEU A 44 -5.81 1.75 -7.03
CA LEU A 44 -5.58 2.06 -8.43
C LEU A 44 -6.56 1.30 -9.32
N SER A 45 -7.15 2.01 -10.27
CA SER A 45 -8.04 1.45 -11.28
C SER A 45 -7.78 2.09 -12.65
N LYS A 46 -8.16 1.40 -13.72
CA LYS A 46 -7.97 1.91 -15.09
C LYS A 46 -8.80 3.17 -15.30
N GLY A 47 -8.15 4.24 -15.75
CA GLY A 47 -8.76 5.56 -15.80
C GLY A 47 -8.01 6.55 -16.68
N LYS A 48 -7.97 7.81 -16.27
CA LYS A 48 -7.37 8.91 -17.04
C LYS A 48 -6.21 9.60 -16.31
N GLY A 49 -5.89 9.18 -15.10
CA GLY A 49 -4.82 9.72 -14.27
C GLY A 49 -3.41 9.35 -14.73
N ARG A 50 -2.56 8.96 -13.78
CA ARG A 50 -1.13 8.76 -14.03
C ARG A 50 -0.89 7.46 -14.80
N LYS A 51 -0.08 7.55 -15.85
CA LYS A 51 0.30 6.37 -16.64
C LYS A 51 1.33 5.50 -15.92
N LEU A 52 1.18 4.19 -16.06
CA LEU A 52 2.26 3.25 -15.80
C LEU A 52 3.40 3.48 -16.79
N ASP A 53 4.63 3.22 -16.33
CA ASP A 53 5.76 3.19 -17.25
C ASP A 53 5.84 1.88 -18.04
N LYS A 54 6.85 1.76 -18.90
CA LYS A 54 7.01 0.62 -19.82
C LYS A 54 7.23 -0.73 -19.13
N LEU A 55 7.63 -0.77 -17.85
CA LEU A 55 7.84 -2.00 -17.09
C LEU A 55 6.72 -2.24 -16.05
N GLY A 56 5.66 -1.42 -16.06
CA GLY A 56 4.56 -1.55 -15.10
C GLY A 56 4.85 -0.96 -13.72
N ARG A 57 5.75 0.03 -13.64
CA ARG A 57 5.94 0.80 -12.40
C ARG A 57 4.96 1.96 -12.33
N TYR A 58 4.41 2.18 -11.15
CA TYR A 58 3.58 3.33 -10.80
C TYR A 58 4.35 4.26 -9.86
N THR A 59 4.42 5.55 -10.19
CA THR A 59 5.01 6.55 -9.30
C THR A 59 3.99 6.93 -8.24
N ILE A 60 4.31 6.65 -6.97
CA ILE A 60 3.45 7.03 -5.85
C ILE A 60 3.60 8.55 -5.65
N PRO A 61 2.50 9.33 -5.69
CA PRO A 61 2.55 10.76 -5.43
C PRO A 61 3.24 11.05 -4.08
N MET A 62 4.07 12.09 -4.05
CA MET A 62 4.82 12.46 -2.84
C MET A 62 3.89 12.73 -1.65
N GLU A 63 2.71 13.29 -1.90
CA GLU A 63 1.70 13.54 -0.87
C GLU A 63 1.23 12.24 -0.19
N VAL A 64 0.89 11.21 -0.97
CA VAL A 64 0.52 9.89 -0.42
C VAL A 64 1.67 9.32 0.40
N ARG A 65 2.91 9.41 -0.09
CA ARG A 65 4.08 8.93 0.65
C ARG A 65 4.28 9.63 1.99
N ARG A 66 4.14 10.96 2.01
CA ARG A 66 4.26 11.74 3.25
C ARG A 66 3.15 11.43 4.25
N THR A 67 1.90 11.42 3.79
CA THR A 67 0.75 11.19 4.66
C THR A 67 0.73 9.77 5.24
N GLN A 68 1.26 8.79 4.51
CA GLN A 68 1.29 7.40 4.93
C GLN A 68 2.64 6.97 5.55
N SER A 69 3.62 7.89 5.67
CA SER A 69 4.99 7.56 6.09
C SER A 69 5.59 6.40 5.27
N TRP A 70 5.37 6.43 3.96
CA TRP A 70 5.89 5.44 3.02
C TRP A 70 7.22 5.91 2.42
N ASP A 71 8.27 5.69 3.19
CA ASP A 71 9.64 6.05 2.82
C ASP A 71 10.23 5.15 1.73
N ILE A 72 11.37 5.57 1.19
CA ILE A 72 12.15 4.75 0.26
C ILE A 72 12.52 3.43 0.93
N GLY A 73 12.36 2.32 0.22
CA GLY A 73 12.59 0.98 0.76
C GLY A 73 11.43 0.41 1.58
N GLN A 74 10.39 1.21 1.87
CA GLN A 74 9.20 0.73 2.59
C GLN A 74 8.56 -0.43 1.85
N ALA A 75 8.29 -1.53 2.56
CA ALA A 75 7.54 -2.66 2.04
C ALA A 75 6.04 -2.34 2.03
N LEU A 76 5.41 -2.52 0.88
CA LEU A 76 3.97 -2.39 0.67
C LEU A 76 3.38 -3.74 0.26
N ASP A 77 2.19 -4.03 0.78
CA ASP A 77 1.36 -5.14 0.35
C ASP A 77 0.48 -4.69 -0.82
N ILE A 78 0.48 -5.45 -1.90
CA ILE A 78 -0.28 -5.17 -3.12
C ILE A 78 -1.23 -6.34 -3.37
N TYR A 79 -2.52 -6.07 -3.39
CA TYR A 79 -3.56 -7.08 -3.55
C TYR A 79 -4.68 -6.59 -4.47
N MET A 80 -5.57 -7.51 -4.86
CA MET A 80 -6.78 -7.16 -5.61
C MET A 80 -7.97 -7.03 -4.69
N GLU A 81 -8.81 -6.05 -4.95
CA GLU A 81 -10.19 -6.00 -4.50
C GLU A 81 -11.09 -5.80 -5.73
N GLY A 82 -11.81 -6.85 -6.12
CA GLY A 82 -12.53 -6.86 -7.40
C GLY A 82 -11.59 -6.64 -8.59
N LYS A 83 -11.78 -5.52 -9.31
CA LYS A 83 -10.96 -5.09 -10.45
C LYS A 83 -9.90 -4.04 -10.10
N GLU A 84 -9.79 -3.69 -8.83
CA GLU A 84 -8.92 -2.63 -8.36
C GLU A 84 -7.66 -3.19 -7.71
N VAL A 85 -6.54 -2.50 -7.92
CA VAL A 85 -5.27 -2.83 -7.29
C VAL A 85 -5.16 -1.99 -6.02
N CYS A 86 -5.20 -2.64 -4.86
CA CYS A 86 -5.08 -2.01 -3.56
C CYS A 86 -3.65 -2.15 -3.02
N ILE A 87 -3.13 -1.06 -2.46
CA ILE A 87 -1.76 -0.95 -1.97
C ILE A 87 -1.80 -0.34 -0.57
N ARG A 88 -1.20 -1.00 0.40
CA ARG A 88 -1.05 -0.49 1.78
C ARG A 88 0.30 -0.87 2.37
N ARG A 89 0.62 -0.36 3.56
CA ARG A 89 1.83 -0.75 4.27
C ARG A 89 1.83 -2.26 4.53
N TYR A 90 2.97 -2.91 4.31
CA TYR A 90 3.15 -4.31 4.71
C TYR A 90 3.60 -4.36 6.16
N GLY A 91 2.86 -5.08 7.00
CA GLY A 91 3.16 -5.21 8.42
C GLY A 91 2.36 -4.24 9.30
N CYS A 92 2.95 -3.90 10.44
CA CYS A 92 2.46 -2.90 11.38
C CYS A 92 2.45 -1.50 10.73
N GLU A 93 1.44 -0.68 11.03
CA GLU A 93 1.31 0.68 10.48
C GLU A 93 2.40 1.64 10.98
N TRP A 94 3.01 1.35 12.12
CA TRP A 94 3.92 2.29 12.82
C TRP A 94 5.36 1.81 12.91
N CYS A 95 5.62 0.54 12.64
CA CYS A 95 6.97 -0.03 12.69
C CYS A 95 7.13 -1.11 11.63
N ASP A 96 8.29 -1.74 11.58
CA ASP A 96 8.62 -2.76 10.57
C ASP A 96 8.27 -4.19 11.01
N GLU A 97 7.53 -4.35 12.10
CA GLU A 97 7.04 -5.65 12.54
C GLU A 97 6.01 -6.20 11.55
N THR A 98 6.12 -7.48 11.22
CA THR A 98 5.26 -8.17 10.24
C THR A 98 4.54 -9.37 10.82
N GLU A 99 4.91 -9.76 12.04
CA GLU A 99 4.31 -10.86 12.78
C GLU A 99 3.42 -10.34 13.90
N ASP A 100 2.53 -11.21 14.38
CA ASP A 100 1.66 -10.94 15.53
C ASP A 100 0.91 -9.60 15.45
N LEU A 101 0.27 -9.40 14.29
CA LEU A 101 -0.44 -8.18 13.95
C LEU A 101 -1.91 -8.26 14.33
N ILE A 102 -2.37 -7.27 15.07
CA ILE A 102 -3.76 -7.02 15.43
C ILE A 102 -4.36 -6.10 14.36
N GLU A 103 -5.47 -6.52 13.72
CA GLU A 103 -6.18 -5.71 12.72
C GLU A 103 -7.39 -5.01 13.34
N VAL A 104 -7.48 -3.69 13.19
CA VAL A 104 -8.60 -2.85 13.63
C VAL A 104 -8.98 -1.90 12.51
N ASN A 105 -10.20 -1.99 11.98
CA ASN A 105 -10.70 -1.14 10.89
C ASN A 105 -9.79 -1.11 9.64
N GLY A 106 -9.14 -2.23 9.31
CA GLY A 106 -8.23 -2.34 8.17
C GLY A 106 -6.79 -1.88 8.42
N HIS A 107 -6.51 -1.30 9.59
CA HIS A 107 -5.17 -0.96 10.05
C HIS A 107 -4.58 -2.10 10.88
N LYS A 108 -3.29 -2.37 10.71
CA LYS A 108 -2.60 -3.44 11.42
C LYS A 108 -1.58 -2.87 12.40
N LEU A 109 -1.62 -3.26 13.66
CA LEU A 109 -0.59 -2.91 14.64
C LEU A 109 -0.03 -4.18 15.27
N CYS A 110 1.30 -4.26 15.42
CA CYS A 110 1.87 -5.30 16.26
C CYS A 110 1.52 -5.03 17.73
N HIS A 111 1.60 -6.08 18.56
CA HIS A 111 1.35 -5.98 19.99
C HIS A 111 2.10 -4.81 20.66
N ALA A 112 3.40 -4.67 20.39
CA ALA A 112 4.21 -3.61 20.98
C ALA A 112 3.75 -2.19 20.60
N CYS A 113 3.17 -2.00 19.40
CA CYS A 113 2.61 -0.72 18.99
C CYS A 113 1.20 -0.51 19.57
N ALA A 114 0.37 -1.55 19.63
CA ALA A 114 -0.95 -1.51 20.23
C ALA A 114 -0.89 -1.20 21.74
N GLU A 115 0.08 -1.76 22.46
CA GLU A 115 0.32 -1.47 23.88
C GLU A 115 0.62 0.00 24.14
N LYS A 116 1.40 0.66 23.25
CA LYS A 116 1.66 2.10 23.36
C LYS A 116 0.38 2.92 23.26
N VAL A 117 -0.59 2.48 22.45
CA VAL A 117 -1.92 3.11 22.37
C VAL A 117 -2.67 2.94 23.68
N GLY A 118 -2.73 1.71 24.19
CA GLY A 118 -3.39 1.41 25.46
C GLY A 118 -2.82 2.23 26.62
N ALA A 119 -1.48 2.29 26.73
CA ALA A 119 -0.80 3.09 27.74
C ALA A 119 -1.14 4.58 27.63
N ALA A 120 -1.13 5.15 26.42
CA ALA A 120 -1.45 6.55 26.19
C ALA A 120 -2.90 6.94 26.54
N ILE A 121 -3.83 5.99 26.53
CA ILE A 121 -5.23 6.22 26.95
C ILE A 121 -5.37 6.13 28.48
N ILE A 122 -4.63 5.25 29.14
CA ILE A 122 -4.69 5.07 30.60
C ILE A 122 -4.03 6.24 31.35
N GLU A 123 -3.03 6.88 30.74
CA GLU A 123 -2.31 8.02 31.29
C GLU A 123 -2.97 9.38 31.00
N ALA A 124 -4.09 9.41 30.27
CA ALA A 124 -4.84 10.61 29.87
C ALA A 124 -6.05 10.87 30.77
#